data_AF-A0A4U9D9P9-F1
#
_entry.id   AF-A0A4U9D9P9-F1
#
_cell.length_a   1.000
_cell.length_b   1.000
_cell.length_c   1.000
_cell.angle_alpha   90.00
_cell.angle_beta   90.00
_cell.angle_gamma   90.00
#
_symmetry.space_group_name_H-M   'P 1'
#
loop_
_entity.id
_entity.type
_entity.pdbx_description
1 polymer ?
#
loop_
_entity_poly.entity_id
_entity_poly.type
_entity_poly.pdbx_seq_one_letter_code
_entity_poly.pdbx_strand_id
1 'polypeptide(L)'
;MKTEKQLSAVFDDFIDMVPMGQTLFGSLNPVHTGGPMQVSIAFAQQHTDGYPWKMEAGVRKEVFSLRGGLWFGTRHLLNYPANYSAPLYRFADFNAGWYASRNAAFQHAVSKVSGVKLALDGDLIRYDSDEPGTTELAVRRVAGQLAMSDDDIHRQLKKGDSLAFEKTDLYQQVFRLADKKAGKAVPREILPGIQLESPKITRNLTTAWFAKRVDERRASCMARR
;
A
#
# COMPACT_ATOMS: atom_id res chain seq x y z
N MET A 1 22.21 19.22 -9.48
CA MET A 1 21.19 18.17 -9.25
C MET A 1 19.99 18.44 -10.14
N LYS A 2 19.47 17.44 -10.87
CA LYS A 2 18.17 17.55 -11.54
C LYS A 2 17.06 17.15 -10.56
N THR A 3 15.96 17.89 -10.51
CA THR A 3 14.76 17.53 -9.71
C THR A 3 14.00 16.39 -10.38
N GLU A 4 13.19 15.63 -9.63
CA GLU A 4 12.33 14.56 -10.19
C GLU A 4 11.43 15.05 -11.32
N LYS A 5 10.92 16.28 -11.20
CA LYS A 5 10.14 16.96 -12.24
C LYS A 5 10.96 17.23 -13.50
N GLN A 6 12.20 17.68 -13.35
CA GLN A 6 13.12 17.89 -14.48
C GLN A 6 13.57 16.56 -15.10
N LEU A 7 13.73 15.51 -14.30
CA LEU A 7 14.06 14.17 -14.81
C LEU A 7 12.88 13.59 -15.60
N SER A 8 11.66 13.65 -15.04
CA SER A 8 10.45 13.22 -15.74
C SER A 8 10.25 14.02 -17.01
N ALA A 9 10.40 15.34 -16.99
CA ALA A 9 10.25 16.18 -18.17
C ALA A 9 11.26 15.80 -19.27
N VAL A 10 12.53 15.55 -18.93
CA VAL A 10 13.55 15.11 -19.90
C VAL A 10 13.21 13.74 -20.51
N PHE A 11 12.64 12.82 -19.72
CA PHE A 11 12.18 11.53 -20.24
C PHE A 11 10.91 11.67 -21.09
N ASP A 12 9.95 12.48 -20.65
CA ASP A 12 8.71 12.74 -21.37
C ASP A 12 9.03 13.43 -22.73
N ASP A 13 9.94 14.40 -22.76
CA ASP A 13 10.41 15.07 -23.99
C ASP A 13 11.13 14.09 -24.95
N PHE A 14 11.88 13.12 -24.41
CA PHE A 14 12.54 12.08 -25.21
C PHE A 14 11.54 11.07 -25.79
N ILE A 15 10.48 10.75 -25.04
CA ILE A 15 9.41 9.83 -25.42
C ILE A 15 8.49 10.47 -26.48
N ASP A 16 8.24 11.77 -26.38
CA ASP A 16 7.39 12.53 -27.33
C ASP A 16 8.07 12.76 -28.70
N MET A 17 9.39 12.56 -28.80
CA MET A 17 10.15 12.63 -30.07
C MET A 17 10.04 11.36 -30.93
N VAL A 18 9.44 10.27 -30.43
CA VAL A 18 9.39 8.97 -31.14
C VAL A 18 7.92 8.60 -31.43
N PRO A 19 7.55 8.29 -32.68
CA PRO A 19 6.20 7.80 -33.00
C PRO A 19 5.90 6.52 -32.20
N MET A 20 4.78 6.49 -31.45
CA MET A 20 4.42 5.44 -30.47
C MET A 20 5.30 5.37 -29.20
N GLY A 21 6.09 6.40 -28.90
CA GLY A 21 6.98 6.43 -27.74
C GLY A 21 6.26 6.25 -26.40
N GLN A 22 5.11 6.93 -26.19
CA GLN A 22 4.38 6.84 -24.91
C GLN A 22 3.85 5.44 -24.61
N THR A 23 3.43 4.69 -25.64
CA THR A 23 2.90 3.33 -25.53
C THR A 23 4.00 2.29 -25.32
N LEU A 24 5.20 2.51 -25.90
CA LEU A 24 6.33 1.58 -25.86
C LEU A 24 7.29 1.82 -24.68
N PHE A 25 7.47 3.08 -24.24
CA PHE A 25 8.51 3.49 -23.30
C PHE A 25 7.98 4.20 -22.03
N GLY A 26 6.67 4.40 -21.89
CA GLY A 26 6.07 5.06 -20.70
C GLY A 26 6.36 4.34 -19.37
N SER A 27 6.68 3.04 -19.42
CA SER A 27 7.11 2.20 -18.29
C SER A 27 8.59 2.33 -17.93
N LEU A 28 9.42 2.94 -18.80
CA LEU A 28 10.86 3.13 -18.59
C LEU A 28 11.21 4.47 -17.94
N ASN A 29 10.24 5.34 -17.66
CA ASN A 29 10.47 6.53 -16.86
C ASN A 29 10.80 6.11 -15.41
N PRO A 30 12.02 6.37 -14.91
CA PRO A 30 12.45 5.91 -13.58
C PRO A 30 11.73 6.65 -12.45
N VAL A 31 10.97 7.70 -12.77
CA VAL A 31 10.18 8.47 -11.82
C VAL A 31 8.75 7.92 -11.81
N HIS A 32 8.50 7.09 -10.81
CA HIS A 32 7.19 6.45 -10.58
C HIS A 32 6.30 7.23 -9.60
N THR A 33 6.84 8.23 -8.90
CA THR A 33 6.10 9.11 -7.98
C THR A 33 6.30 10.58 -8.33
N GLY A 34 5.35 11.44 -7.97
CA GLY A 34 5.49 12.87 -8.26
C GLY A 34 4.68 13.79 -7.35
N GLY A 35 4.99 15.08 -7.48
CA GLY A 35 4.23 16.15 -6.82
C GLY A 35 4.52 16.33 -5.33
N PRO A 36 3.85 17.31 -4.68
CA PRO A 36 4.05 17.67 -3.28
C PRO A 36 3.79 16.55 -2.27
N MET A 37 2.98 15.55 -2.65
CA MET A 37 2.66 14.40 -1.80
C MET A 37 3.34 13.10 -2.28
N GLN A 38 4.23 13.15 -3.26
CA GLN A 38 4.98 11.98 -3.77
C GLN A 38 4.06 10.81 -4.15
N VAL A 39 3.02 11.10 -4.94
CA VAL A 39 1.99 10.12 -5.30
C VAL A 39 2.46 9.25 -6.46
N SER A 40 2.19 7.95 -6.40
CA SER A 40 2.42 7.02 -7.51
C SER A 40 1.66 7.43 -8.77
N ILE A 41 2.35 7.50 -9.90
CA ILE A 41 1.75 7.81 -11.20
C ILE A 41 0.75 6.71 -11.60
N ALA A 42 1.06 5.44 -11.32
CA ALA A 42 0.17 4.31 -11.58
C ALA A 42 -1.12 4.42 -10.74
N PHE A 43 -0.99 4.79 -9.46
CA PHE A 43 -2.15 5.04 -8.60
C PHE A 43 -3.02 6.17 -9.19
N ALA A 44 -2.41 7.30 -9.56
CA ALA A 44 -3.14 8.43 -10.13
C ALA A 44 -3.86 8.07 -11.43
N GLN A 45 -3.24 7.28 -12.31
CA GLN A 45 -3.86 6.82 -13.56
C GLN A 45 -5.10 5.97 -13.32
N GLN A 46 -5.11 5.12 -12.29
CA GLN A 46 -6.24 4.27 -11.93
C GLN A 46 -7.37 5.02 -11.20
N HIS A 47 -7.08 6.22 -10.67
CA HIS A 47 -7.98 6.94 -9.75
C HIS A 47 -8.32 8.35 -10.26
N THR A 48 -8.55 8.49 -11.57
CA THR A 48 -8.92 9.77 -12.21
C THR A 48 -10.40 10.15 -12.02
N ASP A 49 -11.21 9.21 -11.55
CA ASP A 49 -12.64 9.39 -11.33
C ASP A 49 -12.93 10.46 -10.26
N GLY A 50 -13.81 11.40 -10.60
CA GLY A 50 -14.16 12.53 -9.73
C GLY A 50 -13.11 13.65 -9.68
N TYR A 51 -12.03 13.58 -10.46
CA TYR A 51 -11.10 14.70 -10.60
C TYR A 51 -11.80 15.87 -11.33
N PRO A 52 -11.91 17.07 -10.73
CA PRO A 52 -12.83 18.09 -11.24
C PRO A 52 -12.22 19.00 -12.33
N TRP A 53 -10.94 18.86 -12.65
CA TRP A 53 -10.25 19.70 -13.63
C TRP A 53 -9.83 18.92 -14.87
N LYS A 54 -9.83 19.59 -16.03
CA LYS A 54 -9.28 19.01 -17.25
C LYS A 54 -7.75 18.85 -17.13
N MET A 55 -7.27 17.65 -17.44
CA MET A 55 -5.84 17.29 -17.43
C MET A 55 -5.22 17.49 -18.82
N GLU A 56 -4.97 18.75 -19.21
CA GLU A 56 -4.53 19.11 -20.57
C GLU A 56 -3.27 18.38 -21.05
N ALA A 57 -2.37 18.01 -20.12
CA ALA A 57 -1.11 17.34 -20.43
C ALA A 57 -1.01 15.94 -19.80
N GLY A 58 -2.17 15.30 -19.56
CA GLY A 58 -2.27 13.96 -19.01
C GLY A 58 -2.02 13.86 -17.50
N VAL A 59 -2.34 12.68 -16.95
CA VAL A 59 -2.30 12.41 -15.50
C VAL A 59 -0.91 12.62 -14.91
N ARG A 60 0.15 12.16 -15.60
CA ARG A 60 1.53 12.27 -15.11
C ARG A 60 1.89 13.73 -14.80
N LYS A 61 1.71 14.63 -15.76
CA LYS A 61 2.03 16.06 -15.59
C LYS A 61 1.12 16.72 -14.58
N GLU A 62 -0.14 16.30 -14.48
CA GLU A 62 -1.06 16.79 -13.45
C GLU A 62 -0.60 16.41 -12.03
N VAL A 63 -0.09 15.18 -11.80
CA VAL A 63 0.46 14.78 -10.49
C VAL A 63 1.61 15.70 -10.04
N PHE A 64 2.42 16.22 -10.97
CA PHE A 64 3.48 17.17 -10.65
C PHE A 64 2.99 18.61 -10.36
N SER A 65 1.70 18.90 -10.58
CA SER A 65 1.09 20.17 -10.21
C SER A 65 0.77 20.20 -8.71
N LEU A 66 0.66 21.39 -8.12
CA LEU A 66 0.25 21.52 -6.71
C LEU A 66 -1.15 20.93 -6.49
N ARG A 67 -2.11 21.29 -7.36
CA ARG A 67 -3.50 20.84 -7.25
C ARG A 67 -3.64 19.34 -7.48
N GLY A 68 -2.94 18.79 -8.47
CA GLY A 68 -3.03 17.37 -8.82
C GLY A 68 -2.37 16.51 -7.74
N GLY A 69 -1.15 16.86 -7.33
CA GLY A 69 -0.48 16.16 -6.24
C GLY A 69 -1.25 16.20 -4.92
N LEU A 70 -1.89 17.33 -4.57
CA LEU A 70 -2.75 17.41 -3.39
C LEU A 70 -4.04 16.59 -3.55
N TRP A 71 -4.69 16.64 -4.70
CA TRP A 71 -5.92 15.89 -4.93
C TRP A 71 -5.68 14.38 -4.91
N PHE A 72 -4.74 13.88 -5.73
CA PHE A 72 -4.42 12.45 -5.78
C PHE A 72 -3.81 11.95 -4.48
N GLY A 73 -3.01 12.77 -3.79
CA GLY A 73 -2.44 12.42 -2.50
C GLY A 73 -3.49 12.38 -1.39
N THR A 74 -4.42 13.33 -1.35
CA THR A 74 -5.54 13.29 -0.39
C THR A 74 -6.45 12.10 -0.68
N ARG A 75 -6.68 11.79 -1.96
CA ARG A 75 -7.41 10.58 -2.37
C ARG A 75 -6.70 9.32 -1.89
N HIS A 76 -5.40 9.19 -2.12
CA HIS A 76 -4.60 8.05 -1.65
C HIS A 76 -4.61 7.93 -0.12
N LEU A 77 -4.61 9.04 0.60
CA LEU A 77 -4.58 9.02 2.07
C LEU A 77 -5.95 8.70 2.70
N LEU A 78 -7.03 9.24 2.14
CA LEU A 78 -8.34 9.31 2.81
C LEU A 78 -9.49 8.64 2.07
N ASN A 79 -9.39 8.46 0.74
CA ASN A 79 -10.50 7.97 -0.08
C ASN A 79 -10.55 6.44 -0.16
N TYR A 80 -10.29 5.79 0.98
CA TYR A 80 -10.59 4.39 1.19
C TYR A 80 -11.08 4.23 2.63
N PRO A 81 -12.18 3.48 2.85
CA PRO A 81 -12.67 3.22 4.19
C PRO A 81 -11.67 2.33 4.93
N ALA A 82 -11.34 2.68 6.18
CA ALA A 82 -10.46 1.89 7.01
C ALA A 82 -10.83 2.12 8.49
N ASN A 83 -10.83 1.03 9.26
CA ASN A 83 -11.23 1.00 10.66
C ASN A 83 -10.01 1.11 11.60
N TYR A 84 -9.08 2.02 11.30
CA TYR A 84 -7.88 2.20 12.10
C TYR A 84 -8.13 3.04 13.35
N SER A 85 -7.49 2.68 14.47
CA SER A 85 -7.64 3.41 15.72
C SER A 85 -6.88 4.75 15.72
N ALA A 86 -5.89 4.90 14.83
CA ALA A 86 -5.06 6.08 14.73
C ALA A 86 -4.73 6.44 13.27
N PRO A 87 -4.57 7.74 12.94
CA PRO A 87 -4.10 8.17 11.62
C PRO A 87 -2.75 7.58 11.19
N LEU A 88 -1.92 7.20 12.18
CA LEU A 88 -0.61 6.58 12.00
C LEU A 88 -0.63 5.42 10.98
N TYR A 89 -1.66 4.57 11.02
CA TYR A 89 -1.78 3.41 10.12
C TYR A 89 -2.13 3.82 8.69
N ARG A 90 -2.88 4.91 8.48
CA ARG A 90 -3.07 5.49 7.14
C ARG A 90 -1.78 6.06 6.58
N PHE A 91 -0.90 6.61 7.43
CA PHE A 91 0.42 7.07 6.96
C PHE A 91 1.32 5.91 6.57
N ALA A 92 1.24 4.78 7.29
CA ALA A 92 1.92 3.57 6.87
C ALA A 92 1.37 3.05 5.52
N ASP A 93 0.04 2.94 5.39
CA ASP A 93 -0.62 2.52 4.14
C ASP A 93 -0.34 3.45 2.96
N PHE A 94 -0.16 4.76 3.20
CA PHE A 94 0.22 5.68 2.14
C PHE A 94 1.51 5.26 1.43
N ASN A 95 2.47 4.73 2.21
CA ASN A 95 3.75 4.26 1.71
C ASN A 95 3.73 2.79 1.27
N ALA A 96 3.01 1.92 1.98
CA ALA A 96 3.01 0.47 1.78
C ALA A 96 1.85 -0.06 0.91
N GLY A 97 0.88 0.80 0.56
CA GLY A 97 -0.34 0.41 -0.14
C GLY A 97 -1.56 0.37 0.78
N TRP A 98 -2.74 0.56 0.20
CA TRP A 98 -4.00 0.53 0.95
C TRP A 98 -4.17 -0.78 1.70
N TYR A 99 -4.57 -0.66 2.98
CA TYR A 99 -4.79 -1.76 3.92
C TYR A 99 -3.54 -2.54 4.35
N ALA A 100 -2.33 -2.11 3.98
CA ALA A 100 -1.08 -2.79 4.36
C ALA A 100 -0.96 -2.98 5.88
N SER A 101 -1.35 -2.00 6.68
CA SER A 101 -1.24 -2.09 8.15
C SER A 101 -2.18 -3.15 8.75
N ARG A 102 -3.41 -3.25 8.23
CA ARG A 102 -4.35 -4.33 8.60
C ARG A 102 -3.85 -5.69 8.12
N ASN A 103 -3.32 -5.75 6.90
CA ASN A 103 -2.83 -7.00 6.32
C ASN A 103 -1.57 -7.50 7.04
N ALA A 104 -0.67 -6.61 7.45
CA ALA A 104 0.47 -6.94 8.30
C ALA A 104 0.02 -7.52 9.65
N ALA A 105 -1.07 -7.00 10.22
CA ALA A 105 -1.68 -7.57 11.42
C ALA A 105 -2.30 -8.95 11.17
N PHE A 106 -2.93 -9.16 10.02
CA PHE A 106 -3.42 -10.48 9.60
C PHE A 106 -2.26 -11.47 9.43
N GLN A 107 -1.17 -11.10 8.76
CA GLN A 107 0.04 -11.93 8.67
C GLN A 107 0.61 -12.26 10.06
N HIS A 108 0.58 -11.31 11.01
CA HIS A 108 0.98 -11.58 12.39
C HIS A 108 0.09 -12.66 13.04
N ALA A 109 -1.23 -12.55 12.86
CA ALA A 109 -2.19 -13.55 13.34
C ALA A 109 -1.95 -14.92 12.68
N VAL A 110 -1.72 -14.96 11.36
CA VAL A 110 -1.36 -16.19 10.63
C VAL A 110 -0.06 -16.79 11.19
N SER A 111 0.98 -15.98 11.43
CA SER A 111 2.22 -16.45 12.04
C SER A 111 2.01 -17.06 13.43
N LYS A 112 1.14 -16.45 14.24
CA LYS A 112 0.79 -16.99 15.55
C LYS A 112 0.09 -18.34 15.42
N VAL A 113 -0.89 -18.47 14.54
CA VAL A 113 -1.70 -19.70 14.40
C VAL A 113 -0.88 -20.83 13.77
N SER A 114 -0.24 -20.57 12.63
CA SER A 114 0.51 -21.55 11.82
C SER A 114 1.92 -21.88 12.34
N GLY A 115 2.53 -21.00 13.13
CA GLY A 115 3.94 -21.11 13.54
C GLY A 115 4.95 -20.70 12.46
N VAL A 116 4.50 -20.27 11.27
CA VAL A 116 5.36 -19.80 10.18
C VAL A 116 5.72 -18.32 10.41
N LYS A 117 7.00 -17.96 10.34
CA LYS A 117 7.44 -16.56 10.43
C LYS A 117 7.19 -15.85 9.10
N LEU A 118 6.36 -14.81 9.10
CA LEU A 118 6.06 -13.96 7.93
C LEU A 118 6.73 -12.57 8.07
N ALA A 119 6.92 -11.88 6.94
CA ALA A 119 7.62 -10.59 6.86
C ALA A 119 6.81 -9.39 7.39
N LEU A 120 5.50 -9.56 7.60
CA LEU A 120 4.57 -8.50 8.05
C LEU A 120 4.62 -7.26 7.13
N ASP A 121 4.70 -7.48 5.82
CA ASP A 121 4.73 -6.46 4.77
C ASP A 121 3.34 -6.01 4.31
N GLY A 122 2.30 -6.78 4.60
CA GLY A 122 0.93 -6.51 4.16
C GLY A 122 0.54 -7.19 2.84
N ASP A 123 1.45 -7.92 2.21
CA ASP A 123 1.18 -8.65 0.97
C ASP A 123 0.56 -10.03 1.27
N LEU A 124 -0.72 -10.15 0.98
CA LEU A 124 -1.48 -11.38 1.25
C LEU A 124 -1.38 -12.40 0.12
N ILE A 125 -1.13 -11.94 -1.10
CA ILE A 125 -1.06 -12.73 -2.33
C ILE A 125 0.14 -12.29 -3.17
N ARG A 126 0.40 -13.03 -4.24
CA ARG A 126 1.27 -12.57 -5.32
C ARG A 126 0.47 -11.72 -6.29
N TYR A 127 1.06 -10.62 -6.76
CA TYR A 127 0.44 -9.74 -7.77
C TYR A 127 0.90 -10.07 -9.20
N ASP A 128 2.00 -10.82 -9.33
CA ASP A 128 2.61 -11.22 -10.60
C ASP A 128 2.11 -12.60 -11.09
N SER A 129 1.37 -13.32 -10.27
CA SER A 129 0.96 -14.71 -10.52
C SER A 129 -0.24 -15.09 -9.67
N ASP A 130 -1.05 -16.04 -10.14
CA ASP A 130 -2.10 -16.70 -9.35
C ASP A 130 -1.56 -17.79 -8.41
N GLU A 131 -0.24 -18.08 -8.47
CA GLU A 131 0.40 -19.03 -7.57
C GLU A 131 0.37 -18.56 -6.10
N PRO A 132 0.25 -19.48 -5.13
CA PRO A 132 0.22 -19.12 -3.71
C PRO A 132 1.48 -18.38 -3.24
N GLY A 133 1.27 -17.24 -2.59
CA GLY A 133 2.33 -16.51 -1.88
C GLY A 133 2.71 -17.15 -0.53
N THR A 134 3.73 -16.60 0.13
CA THR A 134 4.18 -17.08 1.45
C THR A 134 3.10 -17.00 2.53
N THR A 135 2.34 -15.89 2.55
CA THR A 135 1.19 -15.71 3.43
C THR A 135 0.14 -16.79 3.18
N GLU A 136 -0.22 -17.02 1.92
CA GLU A 136 -1.22 -18.02 1.55
C GLU A 136 -0.80 -19.43 1.93
N LEU A 137 0.44 -19.82 1.63
CA LEU A 137 0.99 -21.12 2.04
C LEU A 137 0.95 -21.31 3.56
N ALA A 138 1.17 -20.24 4.35
CA ALA A 138 1.06 -20.30 5.80
C ALA A 138 -0.39 -20.46 6.27
N VAL A 139 -1.36 -19.85 5.60
CA VAL A 139 -2.80 -20.04 5.87
C VAL A 139 -3.23 -21.46 5.52
N ARG A 140 -2.81 -21.99 4.36
CA ARG A 140 -3.14 -23.35 3.90
C ARG A 140 -2.68 -24.43 4.90
N ARG A 141 -1.57 -24.22 5.62
CA ARG A 141 -1.12 -25.12 6.71
C ARG A 141 -2.13 -25.29 7.85
N VAL A 142 -3.03 -24.33 8.03
CA VAL A 142 -4.07 -24.35 9.06
C VAL A 142 -5.48 -24.44 8.47
N ALA A 143 -5.61 -24.75 7.18
CA ALA A 143 -6.88 -24.91 6.47
C ALA A 143 -7.85 -25.87 7.18
N GLY A 144 -7.34 -26.98 7.72
CA GLY A 144 -8.15 -27.93 8.48
C GLY A 144 -8.77 -27.34 9.75
N GLN A 145 -8.11 -26.39 10.42
CA GLN A 145 -8.66 -25.68 11.58
C GLN A 145 -9.69 -24.62 11.17
N LEU A 146 -9.56 -24.10 9.94
CA LEU A 146 -10.46 -23.11 9.35
C LEU A 146 -11.68 -23.74 8.67
N ALA A 147 -11.65 -25.06 8.43
CA ALA A 147 -12.61 -25.78 7.61
C ALA A 147 -12.81 -25.13 6.22
N MET A 148 -11.70 -24.73 5.58
CA MET A 148 -11.69 -24.07 4.27
C MET A 148 -10.87 -24.86 3.25
N SER A 149 -11.29 -24.83 1.99
CA SER A 149 -10.46 -25.30 0.89
C SER A 149 -9.37 -24.28 0.54
N ASP A 150 -8.32 -24.74 -0.14
CA ASP A 150 -7.26 -23.88 -0.67
C ASP A 150 -7.80 -22.78 -1.60
N ASP A 151 -8.80 -23.10 -2.42
CA ASP A 151 -9.45 -22.13 -3.31
C ASP A 151 -10.27 -21.10 -2.53
N ASP A 152 -10.96 -21.51 -1.45
CA ASP A 152 -11.69 -20.57 -0.59
C ASP A 152 -10.74 -19.60 0.12
N ILE A 153 -9.59 -20.09 0.56
CA ILE A 153 -8.52 -19.29 1.14
C ILE A 153 -8.02 -18.27 0.11
N HIS A 154 -7.64 -18.73 -1.08
CA HIS A 154 -7.11 -17.88 -2.15
C HIS A 154 -8.10 -16.76 -2.54
N ARG A 155 -9.37 -17.11 -2.79
CA ARG A 155 -10.41 -16.13 -3.14
C ARG A 155 -10.66 -15.09 -2.05
N GLN A 156 -10.50 -15.46 -0.77
CA GLN A 156 -10.66 -14.52 0.34
C GLN A 156 -9.43 -13.63 0.54
N LEU A 157 -8.22 -14.17 0.40
CA LEU A 157 -6.97 -13.37 0.44
C LEU A 157 -6.89 -12.33 -0.68
N LYS A 158 -7.43 -12.65 -1.86
CA LYS A 158 -7.58 -11.71 -2.99
C LYS A 158 -8.39 -10.45 -2.67
N LYS A 159 -9.16 -10.44 -1.58
CA LYS A 159 -9.90 -9.24 -1.12
C LYS A 159 -9.04 -8.30 -0.27
N GLY A 160 -7.76 -8.63 -0.04
CA GLY A 160 -6.84 -7.93 0.85
C GLY A 160 -6.59 -6.46 0.53
N ASP A 161 -6.96 -5.99 -0.66
CA ASP A 161 -6.90 -4.58 -1.09
C ASP A 161 -8.23 -3.83 -0.88
N SER A 162 -9.19 -4.44 -0.17
CA SER A 162 -10.51 -3.88 0.06
C SER A 162 -10.96 -3.99 1.52
N LEU A 163 -11.94 -3.18 1.93
CA LEU A 163 -12.60 -3.29 3.23
C LEU A 163 -13.35 -4.62 3.38
N ALA A 164 -13.78 -5.23 2.27
CA ALA A 164 -14.52 -6.49 2.29
C ALA A 164 -13.72 -7.64 2.92
N PHE A 165 -12.39 -7.56 2.95
CA PHE A 165 -11.55 -8.58 3.58
C PHE A 165 -11.89 -8.79 5.05
N GLU A 166 -12.18 -7.71 5.81
CA GLU A 166 -12.52 -7.79 7.24
C GLU A 166 -13.80 -8.59 7.52
N LYS A 167 -14.66 -8.70 6.50
CA LYS A 167 -15.94 -9.42 6.57
C LYS A 167 -15.82 -10.87 6.11
N THR A 168 -14.64 -11.29 5.65
CA THR A 168 -14.44 -12.66 5.20
C THR A 168 -14.37 -13.62 6.37
N ASP A 169 -14.85 -14.84 6.18
CA ASP A 169 -14.72 -15.90 7.17
C ASP A 169 -13.25 -16.14 7.49
N LEU A 170 -12.37 -16.13 6.48
CA LEU A 170 -10.93 -16.34 6.65
C LEU A 170 -10.35 -15.33 7.65
N TYR A 171 -10.63 -14.03 7.45
CA TYR A 171 -10.18 -12.97 8.34
C TYR A 171 -10.64 -13.22 9.78
N GLN A 172 -11.95 -13.43 9.95
CA GLN A 172 -12.55 -13.58 11.27
C GLN A 172 -12.06 -14.85 11.98
N GLN A 173 -11.95 -15.96 11.25
CA GLN A 173 -11.50 -17.23 11.81
C GLN A 173 -10.03 -17.22 12.21
N VAL A 174 -9.14 -16.67 11.37
CA VAL A 174 -7.71 -16.53 11.70
C VAL A 174 -7.51 -15.69 12.96
N PHE A 175 -8.18 -14.54 13.07
CA PHE A 175 -8.08 -13.71 14.27
C PHE A 175 -8.65 -14.41 15.50
N ARG A 176 -9.76 -15.14 15.37
CA ARG A 176 -10.32 -15.93 16.49
C ARG A 176 -9.34 -17.00 16.99
N LEU A 177 -8.69 -17.72 16.07
CA LEU A 177 -7.67 -18.72 16.41
C LEU A 177 -6.45 -18.06 17.05
N ALA A 178 -5.99 -16.93 16.51
CA ALA A 178 -4.85 -16.19 17.04
C ALA A 178 -5.12 -15.66 18.45
N ASP A 179 -6.30 -15.10 18.70
CA ASP A 179 -6.71 -14.60 20.01
C ASP A 179 -6.77 -15.72 21.05
N LYS A 180 -7.40 -16.85 20.68
CA LYS A 180 -7.49 -18.03 21.55
C LYS A 180 -6.09 -18.52 21.93
N LYS A 181 -5.17 -18.57 20.97
CA LYS A 181 -3.79 -19.01 21.19
C LYS A 181 -2.97 -18.01 22.03
N ALA A 182 -3.24 -16.72 21.90
CA ALA A 182 -2.58 -15.67 22.66
C ALA A 182 -3.19 -15.42 24.05
N GLY A 183 -4.39 -15.95 24.33
CA GLY A 183 -5.16 -15.69 25.56
C GLY A 183 -5.73 -14.26 25.64
N LYS A 184 -5.62 -13.48 24.57
CA LYS A 184 -6.09 -12.09 24.46
C LYS A 184 -6.20 -11.68 23.00
N ALA A 185 -6.90 -10.57 22.74
CA ALA A 185 -6.95 -9.98 21.42
C ALA A 185 -5.54 -9.61 20.91
N VAL A 186 -5.12 -10.18 19.78
CA VAL A 186 -3.91 -9.74 19.06
C VAL A 186 -4.14 -8.39 18.35
N PRO A 187 -3.12 -7.67 17.89
CA PRO A 187 -3.33 -6.42 17.15
C PRO A 187 -4.10 -6.64 15.85
N ARG A 188 -4.96 -5.68 15.46
CA ARG A 188 -5.69 -5.65 14.16
C ARG A 188 -5.06 -4.70 13.14
N GLU A 189 -4.05 -3.98 13.58
CA GLU A 189 -3.30 -2.99 12.84
C GLU A 189 -1.85 -3.02 13.34
N ILE A 190 -0.90 -3.18 12.42
CA ILE A 190 0.53 -3.25 12.68
C ILE A 190 1.23 -2.38 11.65
N LEU A 191 2.25 -1.62 12.06
CA LEU A 191 3.09 -0.90 11.10
C LEU A 191 3.86 -1.92 10.24
N PRO A 192 3.72 -1.92 8.90
CA PRO A 192 4.41 -2.87 8.05
C PRO A 192 5.93 -2.82 8.21
N GLY A 193 6.55 -4.00 8.16
CA GLY A 193 7.99 -4.21 8.29
C GLY A 193 8.80 -3.92 7.03
N ILE A 194 8.30 -3.09 6.11
CA ILE A 194 8.93 -2.83 4.82
C ILE A 194 10.12 -1.87 4.98
N GLN A 195 11.23 -2.21 4.34
CA GLN A 195 12.42 -1.36 4.25
C GLN A 195 12.25 -0.36 3.10
N LEU A 196 12.57 0.91 3.34
CA LEU A 196 12.44 1.95 2.33
C LEU A 196 13.67 1.96 1.43
N GLU A 197 13.42 1.89 0.12
CA GLU A 197 14.48 1.95 -0.90
C GLU A 197 14.36 3.24 -1.71
N SER A 198 15.48 3.95 -1.83
CA SER A 198 15.62 5.10 -2.71
C SER A 198 17.09 5.37 -2.97
N PRO A 199 17.48 5.83 -4.17
CA PRO A 199 18.86 6.27 -4.44
C PRO A 199 19.38 7.33 -3.46
N LYS A 200 18.48 8.03 -2.76
CA LYS A 200 18.79 9.08 -1.78
C LYS A 200 18.88 8.57 -0.33
N ILE A 201 18.49 7.33 -0.05
CA ILE A 201 18.45 6.77 1.30
C ILE A 201 19.77 6.05 1.59
N THR A 202 20.52 6.55 2.59
CA THR A 202 21.81 5.99 3.02
C THR A 202 21.73 5.23 4.35
N ARG A 203 20.53 5.12 4.94
CA ARG A 203 20.28 4.48 6.24
C ARG A 203 19.13 3.49 6.10
N ASN A 204 19.09 2.45 6.95
CA ASN A 204 17.97 1.50 6.99
C ASN A 204 16.72 2.18 7.57
N LEU A 205 15.89 2.75 6.70
CA LEU A 205 14.60 3.33 7.05
C LEU A 205 13.47 2.34 6.75
N THR A 206 12.36 2.45 7.46
CA THR A 206 11.20 1.55 7.31
C THR A 206 9.90 2.34 7.16
N THR A 207 8.84 1.69 6.67
CA THR A 207 7.48 2.26 6.66
C THR A 207 7.06 2.73 8.06
N ALA A 208 7.43 2.00 9.11
CA ALA A 208 7.20 2.41 10.49
C ALA A 208 7.89 3.72 10.85
N TRP A 209 9.14 3.93 10.39
CA TRP A 209 9.84 5.20 10.57
C TRP A 209 9.11 6.33 9.82
N PHE A 210 8.74 6.11 8.55
CA PHE A 210 8.00 7.10 7.76
C PHE A 210 6.71 7.52 8.44
N ALA A 211 5.87 6.55 8.81
CA ALA A 211 4.57 6.78 9.42
C ALA A 211 4.68 7.59 10.72
N LYS A 212 5.65 7.26 11.59
CA LYS A 212 5.91 8.00 12.83
C LYS A 212 6.34 9.44 12.57
N ARG A 213 7.23 9.67 11.60
CA ARG A 213 7.66 11.04 11.24
C ARG A 213 6.52 11.90 10.71
N VAL A 214 5.63 11.31 9.91
CA VAL A 214 4.42 12.00 9.42
C VAL A 214 3.49 12.32 10.58
N ASP A 215 3.24 11.36 11.48
CA ASP A 215 2.35 11.55 12.62
C ASP A 215 2.88 12.58 13.63
N GLU A 216 4.19 12.58 13.91
CA GLU A 216 4.86 13.62 14.72
C GLU A 216 4.63 15.02 14.16
N ARG A 217 4.81 15.18 12.84
CA ARG A 217 4.59 16.47 12.17
C ARG A 217 3.12 16.88 12.21
N ARG A 218 2.20 15.94 11.97
CA ARG A 218 0.75 16.18 12.11
C ARG A 218 0.41 16.62 13.53
N ALA A 219 0.83 15.86 14.55
CA ALA A 219 0.55 16.17 15.95
C ALA A 219 1.09 17.55 16.34
N SER A 220 2.30 17.88 15.91
CA SER A 220 2.90 19.21 16.10
C SER A 220 2.08 20.32 15.45
N CYS A 221 1.58 20.12 14.23
CA CYS A 221 0.70 21.08 13.57
C CYS A 221 -0.66 21.22 14.29
N MET A 222 -1.22 20.12 14.79
CA MET A 222 -2.49 20.12 15.51
C MET A 222 -2.39 20.80 16.88
N ALA A 223 -1.22 20.75 17.53
CA ALA A 223 -0.96 21.37 18.82
C ALA A 223 -0.69 22.89 18.75
N ARG A 224 -0.41 23.43 17.56
CA ARG A 224 -0.24 24.88 17.32
C ARG A 224 -1.57 25.60 17.09
N ARG A 225 -2.69 24.91 17.32
CA ARG A 225 -4.03 25.46 17.20
C ARG A 225 -4.45 26.14 18.49
#